data_AF-A0A838E5P8-F1
#
_entry.id   AF-A0A838E5P8-F1
#
_cell.length_a   1.000
_cell.length_b   1.000
_cell.length_c   1.000
_cell.angle_alpha   90.00
_cell.angle_beta   90.00
_cell.angle_gamma   90.00
#
_symmetry.space_group_name_H-M   'P 1'
#
loop_
_entity.id
_entity.type
_entity.pdbx_description
1 polymer ?
#
loop_
_entity_poly.entity_id
_entity_poly.type
_entity_poly.pdbx_seq_one_letter_code
_entity_poly.pdbx_strand_id
1 'polypeptide(L)'
;MMESDTGQARTSTAVAAGPADEQALERARRRRSDLHGVLVELESALAAPASGRVTAWSLRVHEALVELGAAFERHIAVTEGPDGLFESVTSHAPRLAGTIDELTRQHRQIRQSVGDALDAVHRAADAAEPFSTSREAVLDLIEQLMRHRQRGADLVYEAYAVDIGGGD
;
A
#
# COMPACT_ATOMS: atom_id res chain seq x y z
N MET A 1 21.84 27.85 -52.03
CA MET A 1 20.37 27.67 -52.10
C MET A 1 20.11 26.28 -51.51
N MET A 2 20.30 26.06 -50.20
CA MET A 2 19.39 26.34 -49.07
C MET A 2 17.93 26.07 -49.44
N GLU A 3 17.52 24.81 -49.37
CA GLU A 3 16.12 24.44 -49.18
C GLU A 3 15.94 24.04 -47.72
N SER A 4 15.01 24.76 -47.11
CA SER A 4 14.76 24.80 -45.69
C SER A 4 14.09 23.53 -45.21
N ASP A 5 14.65 23.05 -44.10
CA ASP A 5 13.95 22.50 -42.96
C ASP A 5 12.48 22.94 -42.86
N THR A 6 11.57 21.97 -42.84
CA THR A 6 10.30 22.10 -42.13
C THR A 6 9.98 20.74 -41.52
N GLY A 7 10.74 20.39 -40.48
CA GLY A 7 10.36 19.35 -39.54
C GLY A 7 8.98 19.64 -38.97
N GLN A 8 7.97 18.97 -39.51
CA GLN A 8 6.60 19.06 -39.06
C GLN A 8 6.51 18.51 -37.63
N ALA A 9 6.41 19.43 -36.66
CA ALA A 9 6.12 19.13 -35.27
C ALA A 9 4.80 18.35 -35.21
N ARG A 10 4.90 17.03 -35.01
CA ARG A 10 3.76 16.19 -34.65
C ARG A 10 3.45 16.49 -33.19
N THR A 11 2.47 17.35 -32.98
CA THR A 11 1.84 17.56 -31.67
C THR A 11 1.17 16.25 -31.29
N SER A 12 1.81 15.47 -30.41
CA SER A 12 1.21 14.31 -29.77
C SER A 12 0.11 14.80 -28.84
N THR A 13 -1.15 14.60 -29.25
CA THR A 13 -2.31 14.87 -28.40
C THR A 13 -2.37 13.77 -27.36
N ALA A 14 -1.89 14.05 -26.16
CA ALA A 14 -2.17 13.22 -24.99
C ALA A 14 -3.70 13.14 -24.83
N VAL A 15 -4.27 11.94 -24.93
CA VAL A 15 -5.67 11.73 -24.56
C VAL A 15 -5.73 11.95 -23.05
N ALA A 16 -6.36 13.04 -22.64
CA ALA A 16 -6.56 13.35 -21.24
C ALA A 16 -7.38 12.23 -20.59
N ALA A 17 -6.94 11.75 -19.42
CA ALA A 17 -7.68 10.78 -18.62
C ALA A 17 -9.13 11.25 -18.39
N GLY A 18 -10.08 10.33 -18.46
CA GLY A 18 -11.50 10.68 -18.27
C GLY A 18 -11.78 11.13 -16.83
N PRO A 19 -12.89 11.84 -16.58
CA PRO A 19 -13.25 12.29 -15.22
C PRO A 19 -13.44 11.13 -14.23
N ALA A 20 -13.74 9.92 -14.71
CA ALA A 20 -13.81 8.71 -13.88
C ALA A 20 -12.43 8.23 -13.41
N ASP A 21 -11.42 8.28 -14.29
CA ASP A 21 -10.03 7.91 -13.99
C ASP A 21 -9.42 8.87 -12.98
N GLU A 22 -9.68 10.17 -13.15
CA GLU A 22 -9.18 11.20 -12.23
C GLU A 22 -9.78 11.04 -10.82
N GLN A 23 -11.06 10.66 -10.72
CA GLN A 23 -11.68 10.32 -9.44
C GLN A 23 -11.12 9.02 -8.84
N ALA A 24 -10.78 8.02 -9.65
CA ALA A 24 -10.14 6.79 -9.18
C ALA A 24 -8.73 7.09 -8.61
N LEU A 25 -7.95 7.92 -9.31
CA LEU A 25 -6.62 8.35 -8.91
C LEU A 25 -6.62 9.20 -7.63
N GLU A 26 -7.54 10.16 -7.51
CA GLU A 26 -7.65 10.99 -6.31
C GLU A 26 -8.04 10.15 -5.09
N ARG A 27 -8.97 9.21 -5.28
CA ARG A 27 -9.33 8.24 -4.24
C ARG A 27 -8.11 7.39 -3.85
N ALA A 28 -7.33 6.90 -4.81
CA ALA A 28 -6.08 6.16 -4.53
C ALA A 28 -5.04 6.99 -3.76
N ARG A 29 -4.90 8.30 -4.06
CA ARG A 29 -3.98 9.22 -3.36
C ARG A 29 -4.36 9.43 -1.90
N ARG A 30 -5.63 9.75 -1.62
CA ARG A 30 -6.12 9.95 -0.24
C ARG A 30 -5.89 8.70 0.62
N ARG A 31 -6.17 7.52 0.08
CA ARG A 31 -5.98 6.24 0.78
C ARG A 31 -4.52 5.96 1.15
N ARG A 32 -3.58 6.29 0.25
CA ARG A 32 -2.15 6.16 0.54
C ARG A 32 -1.69 7.07 1.67
N SER A 33 -2.35 8.22 1.85
CA SER A 33 -2.11 9.12 2.98
C SER A 33 -2.59 8.51 4.30
N ASP A 34 -3.79 7.92 4.31
CA ASP A 34 -4.39 7.35 5.53
C ASP A 34 -3.59 6.16 6.07
N LEU A 35 -3.18 5.21 5.21
CA LEU A 35 -2.35 4.08 5.60
C LEU A 35 -0.93 4.51 6.01
N HIS A 36 -0.43 5.61 5.45
CA HIS A 36 0.87 6.15 5.85
C HIS A 36 0.84 6.75 7.26
N GLY A 37 -0.24 7.45 7.63
CA GLY A 37 -0.39 8.03 8.96
C GLY A 37 -0.31 6.96 10.07
N VAL A 38 -1.08 5.88 9.93
CA VAL A 38 -1.07 4.78 10.92
C VAL A 38 0.27 4.03 10.99
N LEU A 39 1.01 3.96 9.87
CA LEU A 39 2.36 3.37 9.86
C LEU A 39 3.36 4.22 10.66
N VAL A 40 3.27 5.54 10.56
CA VAL A 40 4.13 6.46 11.32
C VAL A 40 3.87 6.32 12.83
N GLU A 41 2.60 6.18 13.24
CA GLU A 41 2.26 5.95 14.65
C GLU A 41 2.79 4.60 15.15
N LEU A 42 2.68 3.54 14.35
CA LEU A 42 3.25 2.23 14.70
C LEU A 42 4.78 2.27 14.83
N GLU A 43 5.48 2.91 13.88
CA GLU A 43 6.93 3.10 13.94
C GLU A 43 7.36 3.86 15.19
N SER A 44 6.62 4.93 15.53
CA SER A 44 6.84 5.73 16.75
C SER A 44 6.66 4.89 18.02
N ALA A 45 5.56 4.14 18.12
CA ALA A 45 5.29 3.25 19.25
C ALA A 45 6.39 2.16 19.39
N LEU A 46 6.81 1.59 18.26
CA LEU A 46 7.83 0.55 18.20
C LEU A 46 9.19 1.08 18.64
N ALA A 47 9.59 2.27 18.17
CA ALA A 47 10.89 2.91 18.47
C ALA A 47 11.03 3.31 19.96
N ALA A 48 9.93 3.38 20.71
CA ALA A 48 9.97 3.72 22.12
C ALA A 48 10.77 2.67 22.93
N PRO A 49 11.52 3.08 23.98
CA PRO A 49 12.24 2.15 24.84
C PRO A 49 11.32 1.08 25.46
N ALA A 50 11.76 -0.18 25.52
CA ALA A 50 10.99 -1.27 26.13
C ALA A 50 11.56 -1.73 27.48
N SER A 51 12.89 -1.67 27.66
CA SER A 51 13.58 -2.14 28.87
C SER A 51 13.02 -1.50 30.15
N GLY A 52 12.63 -2.32 31.11
CA GLY A 52 12.03 -1.88 32.38
C GLY A 52 10.58 -1.41 32.28
N ARG A 53 9.96 -1.47 31.10
CA ARG A 53 8.59 -0.99 30.83
C ARG A 53 7.92 -1.76 29.70
N VAL A 54 8.19 -3.07 29.63
CA VAL A 54 7.73 -3.95 28.55
C VAL A 54 6.21 -3.93 28.43
N THR A 55 5.46 -4.08 29.54
CA THR A 55 3.99 -4.06 29.51
C THR A 55 3.42 -2.76 28.92
N ALA A 56 3.93 -1.59 29.32
CA ALA A 56 3.48 -0.29 28.81
C ALA A 56 3.98 -0.01 27.38
N TRP A 57 5.07 -0.63 26.95
CA TRP A 57 5.52 -0.61 25.56
C TRP A 57 4.61 -1.50 24.71
N SER A 58 4.35 -2.73 25.14
CA SER A 58 3.49 -3.69 24.44
C SER A 58 2.07 -3.15 24.25
N LEU A 59 1.48 -2.51 25.26
CA LEU A 59 0.14 -1.90 25.13
C LEU A 59 0.08 -0.85 24.02
N ARG A 60 1.09 0.04 23.95
CA ARG A 60 1.14 1.08 22.91
C ARG A 60 1.35 0.50 21.52
N VAL A 61 2.23 -0.50 21.38
CA VAL A 61 2.43 -1.18 20.09
C VAL A 61 1.15 -1.93 19.68
N HIS A 62 0.46 -2.55 20.64
CA HIS A 62 -0.81 -3.23 20.39
C HIS A 62 -1.89 -2.25 19.88
N GLU A 63 -2.07 -1.11 20.54
CA GLU A 63 -3.03 -0.07 20.11
C GLU A 63 -2.75 0.40 18.67
N ALA A 64 -1.48 0.67 18.36
CA ALA A 64 -1.07 1.07 17.00
C ALA A 64 -1.28 -0.05 15.97
N LEU A 65 -1.04 -1.32 16.33
CA LEU A 65 -1.33 -2.47 15.47
C LEU A 65 -2.82 -2.67 15.21
N VAL A 66 -3.68 -2.46 16.22
CA VAL A 66 -5.13 -2.51 16.06
C VAL A 66 -5.60 -1.44 15.08
N GLU A 67 -5.09 -0.21 15.21
CA GLU A 67 -5.41 0.88 14.30
C GLU A 67 -4.92 0.60 12.86
N LEU A 68 -3.69 0.10 12.72
CA LEU A 68 -3.13 -0.33 11.44
C LEU A 68 -3.99 -1.43 10.81
N GLY A 69 -4.38 -2.45 11.57
CA GLY A 69 -5.24 -3.53 11.10
C GLY A 69 -6.56 -2.99 10.56
N ALA A 70 -7.23 -2.12 11.32
CA ALA A 70 -8.47 -1.49 10.87
C ALA A 70 -8.28 -0.63 9.61
N ALA A 71 -7.18 0.10 9.50
CA ALA A 71 -6.85 0.88 8.30
C ALA A 71 -6.58 -0.02 7.09
N PHE A 72 -5.93 -1.17 7.30
CA PHE A 72 -5.65 -2.13 6.26
C PHE A 72 -6.92 -2.84 5.75
N GLU A 73 -7.87 -3.16 6.63
CA GLU A 73 -9.18 -3.66 6.22
C GLU A 73 -9.93 -2.66 5.32
N ARG A 74 -9.90 -1.37 5.69
CA ARG A 74 -10.49 -0.31 4.85
C ARG A 74 -9.79 -0.20 3.50
N HIS A 75 -8.46 -0.33 3.47
CA HIS A 75 -7.69 -0.37 2.23
C HIS A 75 -8.16 -1.53 1.34
N ILE A 76 -8.24 -2.76 1.87
CA ILE A 76 -8.68 -3.95 1.13
C ILE A 76 -10.10 -3.77 0.58
N ALA A 77 -11.05 -3.38 1.43
CA ALA A 77 -12.45 -3.22 1.05
C ALA A 77 -12.63 -2.27 -0.13
N VAL A 78 -11.74 -1.30 -0.25
CA VAL A 78 -11.81 -0.25 -1.25
C VAL A 78 -10.94 -0.54 -2.49
N THR A 79 -9.95 -1.43 -2.38
CA THR A 79 -9.18 -1.92 -3.53
C THR A 79 -9.84 -3.11 -4.22
N GLU A 80 -10.36 -4.06 -3.44
CA GLU A 80 -10.92 -5.33 -3.92
C GLU A 80 -12.44 -5.35 -3.98
N GLY A 81 -13.12 -4.45 -3.26
CA GLY A 81 -14.57 -4.41 -3.21
C GLY A 81 -15.21 -4.01 -4.56
N PRO A 82 -16.55 -4.09 -4.65
CA PRO A 82 -17.28 -3.64 -5.83
C PRO A 82 -16.96 -2.18 -6.16
N ASP A 83 -16.81 -1.87 -7.44
CA ASP A 83 -16.36 -0.57 -7.95
C ASP A 83 -14.97 -0.16 -7.39
N GLY A 84 -14.21 -1.15 -6.93
CA GLY A 84 -12.88 -0.98 -6.36
C GLY A 84 -11.81 -0.70 -7.42
N LEU A 85 -10.61 -0.36 -6.94
CA LEU A 85 -9.48 -0.05 -7.82
C LEU A 85 -9.16 -1.24 -8.75
N PHE A 86 -9.16 -2.46 -8.24
CA PHE A 86 -8.79 -3.63 -9.05
C PHE A 86 -9.80 -3.96 -10.14
N GLU A 87 -11.10 -3.73 -9.89
CA GLU A 87 -12.12 -3.85 -10.93
C GLU A 87 -11.88 -2.82 -12.04
N SER A 88 -11.66 -1.55 -11.67
CA SER A 88 -11.33 -0.50 -12.63
C SER A 88 -10.07 -0.82 -13.45
N VAL A 89 -8.98 -1.24 -12.81
CA VAL A 89 -7.75 -1.64 -13.51
C VAL A 89 -7.99 -2.85 -14.40
N THR A 90 -8.79 -3.83 -13.99
CA THR A 90 -9.10 -5.00 -14.82
C THR A 90 -9.85 -4.61 -16.09
N SER A 91 -10.76 -3.63 -16.02
CA SER A 91 -11.47 -3.12 -17.20
C SER A 91 -10.56 -2.33 -18.15
N HIS A 92 -9.65 -1.52 -17.61
CA HIS A 92 -8.78 -0.64 -18.43
C HIS A 92 -7.52 -1.34 -18.94
N ALA A 93 -6.93 -2.22 -18.13
CA ALA A 93 -5.67 -2.90 -18.41
C ALA A 93 -5.75 -4.40 -18.06
N PRO A 94 -6.52 -5.23 -18.82
CA PRO A 94 -6.69 -6.66 -18.54
C PRO A 94 -5.38 -7.45 -18.42
N ARG A 95 -4.32 -7.00 -19.11
CA ARG A 95 -2.96 -7.53 -19.05
C ARG A 95 -2.36 -7.56 -17.63
N LEU A 96 -2.87 -6.75 -16.71
CA LEU A 96 -2.40 -6.62 -15.32
C LEU A 96 -3.13 -7.55 -14.34
N ALA A 97 -4.04 -8.42 -14.80
CA ALA A 97 -4.79 -9.34 -13.95
C ALA A 97 -3.88 -10.20 -13.05
N GLY A 98 -2.74 -10.69 -13.58
CA GLY A 98 -1.77 -11.46 -12.78
C GLY A 98 -1.14 -10.66 -11.63
N THR A 99 -0.89 -9.36 -11.85
CA THR A 99 -0.37 -8.44 -10.81
C THR A 99 -1.43 -8.18 -9.74
N ILE A 100 -2.70 -8.03 -10.14
CA ILE A 100 -3.84 -7.91 -9.21
C ILE A 100 -3.95 -9.16 -8.33
N ASP A 101 -3.89 -10.36 -8.92
CA ASP A 101 -3.96 -11.62 -8.16
C ASP A 101 -2.84 -11.74 -7.13
N GLU A 102 -1.64 -11.27 -7.46
CA GLU A 102 -0.51 -11.23 -6.54
C GLU A 102 -0.72 -10.23 -5.40
N LEU A 103 -1.22 -9.03 -5.68
CA LEU A 103 -1.54 -8.04 -4.65
C LEU A 103 -2.65 -8.51 -3.71
N THR A 104 -3.67 -9.20 -4.22
CA THR A 104 -4.73 -9.84 -3.42
C THR A 104 -4.19 -10.96 -2.53
N ARG A 105 -3.19 -11.73 -3.00
CA ARG A 105 -2.47 -12.69 -2.14
C ARG A 105 -1.69 -11.98 -1.03
N GLN A 106 -0.99 -10.89 -1.37
CA GLN A 106 -0.25 -10.10 -0.39
C GLN A 106 -1.17 -9.48 0.67
N HIS A 107 -2.38 -9.03 0.30
CA HIS A 107 -3.37 -8.57 1.29
C HIS A 107 -3.70 -9.64 2.33
N ARG A 108 -3.86 -10.90 1.92
CA ARG A 108 -4.09 -12.01 2.86
C ARG A 108 -2.88 -12.30 3.75
N GLN A 109 -1.68 -12.25 3.17
CA GLN A 109 -0.43 -12.45 3.92
C GLN A 109 -0.22 -11.35 4.97
N ILE A 110 -0.41 -10.09 4.60
CA ILE A 110 -0.28 -8.95 5.52
C ILE A 110 -1.33 -9.03 6.62
N ARG A 111 -2.58 -9.39 6.31
CA ARG A 111 -3.61 -9.62 7.34
C ARG A 111 -3.17 -10.67 8.36
N GLN A 112 -2.58 -11.77 7.89
CA GLN A 112 -2.01 -12.78 8.78
C GLN A 112 -0.87 -12.21 9.63
N SER A 113 0.07 -11.48 9.02
CA SER A 113 1.18 -10.86 9.75
C SER A 113 0.73 -9.82 10.78
N VAL A 114 -0.37 -9.11 10.55
CA VAL A 114 -0.99 -8.24 11.58
C VAL A 114 -1.44 -9.06 12.78
N GLY A 115 -2.11 -10.19 12.54
CA GLY A 115 -2.52 -11.12 13.61
C GLY A 115 -1.32 -11.69 14.37
N ASP A 116 -0.31 -12.17 13.64
CA ASP A 116 0.91 -12.74 14.24
C ASP A 116 1.67 -11.71 15.09
N ALA A 117 1.71 -10.45 14.64
CA ALA A 117 2.32 -9.34 15.38
C ALA A 117 1.52 -8.99 16.64
N LEU A 118 0.18 -8.95 16.58
CA LEU A 118 -0.67 -8.73 17.75
C LEU A 118 -0.44 -9.81 18.81
N ASP A 119 -0.38 -11.07 18.39
CA ASP A 119 -0.11 -12.22 19.27
C ASP A 119 1.29 -12.16 19.88
N ALA A 120 2.30 -11.78 19.09
CA ALA A 120 3.67 -11.62 19.59
C ALA A 120 3.78 -10.50 20.62
N VAL A 121 3.08 -9.38 20.42
CA VAL A 121 3.05 -8.25 21.38
C VAL A 121 2.33 -8.67 22.67
N HIS A 122 1.25 -9.44 22.57
CA HIS A 122 0.55 -9.98 23.72
C HIS A 122 1.44 -10.90 24.56
N ARG A 123 2.15 -11.85 23.93
CA ARG A 123 3.11 -12.74 24.61
C ARG A 123 4.24 -11.99 25.32
N ALA A 124 4.71 -10.88 24.76
CA ALA A 124 5.71 -10.04 25.43
C ALA A 124 5.14 -9.28 26.64
N ALA A 125 3.87 -8.84 26.60
CA ALA A 125 3.22 -8.18 27.72
C ALA A 125 3.14 -9.10 28.96
N ASP A 126 2.90 -10.39 28.72
CA ASP A 126 2.81 -11.44 29.74
C ASP A 126 4.17 -12.04 30.15
N ALA A 127 5.27 -11.48 29.62
CA ALA A 127 6.63 -12.00 29.79
C ALA A 127 6.81 -13.47 29.38
N ALA A 128 5.93 -13.99 28.52
CA ALA A 128 6.03 -15.33 27.94
C ALA A 128 7.14 -15.40 26.88
N GLU A 129 7.42 -14.28 26.20
CA GLU A 129 8.47 -14.15 25.20
C GLU A 129 9.24 -12.82 25.37
N PRO A 130 10.50 -12.73 24.92
CA PRO A 130 11.24 -11.47 24.87
C PRO A 130 10.55 -10.44 23.98
N PHE A 131 10.55 -9.17 24.39
CA PHE A 131 9.98 -8.08 23.59
C PHE A 131 10.68 -7.89 22.23
N SER A 132 11.90 -8.42 22.06
CA SER A 132 12.61 -8.42 20.78
C SER A 132 11.87 -9.23 19.72
N THR A 133 11.24 -10.35 20.08
CA THR A 133 10.44 -11.16 19.15
C THR A 133 9.25 -10.39 18.62
N SER A 134 8.53 -9.66 19.48
CA SER A 134 7.44 -8.78 19.04
C SER A 134 7.97 -7.65 18.16
N ARG A 135 9.15 -7.13 18.44
CA ARG A 135 9.77 -6.06 17.64
C ARG A 135 10.11 -6.54 16.23
N GLU A 136 10.71 -7.72 16.11
CA GLU A 136 11.03 -8.35 14.83
C GLU A 136 9.76 -8.59 14.01
N ALA A 137 8.73 -9.20 14.61
CA ALA A 137 7.46 -9.44 13.93
C ALA A 137 6.81 -8.14 13.38
N VAL A 138 6.88 -7.04 14.14
CA VAL A 138 6.34 -5.75 13.70
C VAL A 138 7.21 -5.11 12.60
N LEU A 139 8.55 -5.23 12.67
CA LEU A 139 9.44 -4.73 11.62
C LEU A 139 9.21 -5.47 10.30
N ASP A 140 9.05 -6.79 10.34
CA ASP A 140 8.75 -7.62 9.17
C ASP A 140 7.40 -7.22 8.54
N LEU A 141 6.39 -6.93 9.36
CA LEU A 141 5.11 -6.40 8.90
C LEU A 141 5.26 -5.03 8.21
N ILE A 142 6.04 -4.11 8.78
CA ILE A 142 6.30 -2.79 8.18
C ILE A 142 6.98 -2.96 6.82
N GLU A 143 7.98 -3.84 6.71
CA GLU A 143 8.66 -4.13 5.44
C GLU A 143 7.66 -4.65 4.39
N GLN A 144 6.83 -5.62 4.75
CA GLN A 144 5.80 -6.17 3.86
C GLN A 144 4.85 -5.08 3.35
N LEU A 145 4.39 -4.20 4.25
CA LEU A 145 3.52 -3.08 3.90
C LEU A 145 4.19 -2.08 2.95
N MET A 146 5.46 -1.74 3.18
CA MET A 146 6.21 -0.85 2.29
C MET A 146 6.34 -1.45 0.88
N ARG A 147 6.73 -2.73 0.79
CA ARG A 147 6.85 -3.42 -0.50
C ARG A 147 5.51 -3.56 -1.22
N HIS A 148 4.44 -3.85 -0.48
CA HIS A 148 3.10 -3.92 -1.04
C HIS A 148 2.64 -2.56 -1.61
N ARG A 149 2.87 -1.47 -0.87
CA ARG A 149 2.53 -0.11 -1.31
C ARG A 149 3.29 0.31 -2.56
N GLN A 150 4.57 -0.07 -2.68
CA GLN A 150 5.37 0.17 -3.88
C GLN A 150 4.73 -0.52 -5.10
N ARG A 151 4.46 -1.83 -5.01
CA ARG A 151 3.81 -2.58 -6.09
C ARG A 151 2.42 -2.05 -6.44
N GLY A 152 1.66 -1.61 -5.45
CA GLY A 152 0.37 -0.97 -5.68
C GLY A 152 0.49 0.38 -6.40
N ALA A 153 1.57 1.13 -6.18
CA ALA A 153 1.85 2.36 -6.92
C ALA A 153 2.26 2.04 -8.37
N ASP A 154 3.10 1.04 -8.57
CA ASP A 154 3.53 0.56 -9.90
C ASP A 154 2.32 0.10 -10.72
N LEU A 155 1.40 -0.67 -10.13
CA LEU A 155 0.15 -1.08 -10.79
C LEU A 155 -0.65 0.12 -11.32
N VAL A 156 -0.84 1.14 -10.48
CA VAL A 156 -1.62 2.34 -10.86
C VAL A 156 -0.91 3.09 -11.99
N TYR A 157 0.41 3.18 -11.94
CA TYR A 157 1.20 3.80 -13.00
C TYR A 157 1.11 3.02 -14.33
N GLU A 158 1.27 1.71 -14.30
CA GLU A 158 1.16 0.84 -15.48
C GLU A 158 -0.24 0.81 -16.09
N ALA A 159 -1.28 0.95 -15.26
CA ALA A 159 -2.66 0.96 -15.71
C ALA A 159 -3.05 2.27 -16.41
N TYR A 160 -2.63 3.43 -15.88
CA TYR A 160 -3.17 4.73 -16.33
C TYR A 160 -2.13 5.70 -16.92
N ALA A 161 -0.85 5.54 -16.61
CA ALA A 161 0.20 6.44 -17.10
C ALA A 161 0.97 5.86 -18.30
N VAL A 162 1.16 4.53 -18.35
CA VAL A 162 1.86 3.87 -19.47
C VAL A 162 0.99 3.78 -20.73
N ASP A 163 -0.34 3.76 -20.60
CA ASP A 163 -1.27 3.66 -21.73
C ASP A 163 -1.33 4.93 -22.61
N ILE A 164 -0.61 5.99 -22.24
CA ILE A 164 -0.41 7.20 -23.06
C ILE A 164 0.74 7.00 -24.08
N GLY A 165 1.54 5.92 -23.96
CA GLY A 165 2.71 5.65 -24.82
C GLY A 165 2.52 4.60 -25.91
N GLY A 166 1.39 3.89 -25.96
CA GLY A 166 1.16 2.77 -26.89
C GLY A 166 0.50 3.18 -28.20
N GLY A 167 1.18 4.00 -28.99
CA GLY A 167 0.72 4.38 -30.33
C GLY A 167 1.83 4.24 -31.36
N ASP A 168 2.01 3.02 -31.87
CA ASP A 168 2.68 2.72 -33.15
C ASP A 168 1.81 1.76 -33.99
#